data_AF-A0A8J7PQD9-F1
#
_entry.id   AF-A0A8J7PQD9-F1
#
_cell.length_a   1.000
_cell.length_b   1.000
_cell.length_c   1.000
_cell.angle_alpha   90.00
_cell.angle_beta   90.00
_cell.angle_gamma   90.00
#
_symmetry.space_group_name_H-M   'P 1'
#
loop_
_entity.id
_entity.type
_entity.pdbx_description
1 polymer ?
#
loop_
_entity_poly.entity_id
_entity_poly.type
_entity_poly.pdbx_seq_one_letter_code
_entity_poly.pdbx_strand_id
1 'polypeptide(L)'
;MPPAITTAAPVRPLWRWAILGCVLGALVACAAEIGRMMVTHNEHVLVAGRAYRSAQLSPSQLEAFVREHHIKTVINLRGRPFDTWYPAEAQATQALGVSQEDVTTSANRLPAPGEVRRLIEIFDRSEHPIVMHCQQGADRTGLASVMYLLLYTDADYATARRQCSPRFGHFPIFTTASMDEFFDQYEEWLAARGEAHSPAAFRHWATTEYCPGPGRARLELVGGPNEVKVGEPIVFTVRAYNTSRESWQFRAGTKVGVHAWYVVQAPDGTMILHDTAGFFDRTVAPGEHVDLALPVPAATLPGKYRLYMDLEQRNVTFTQFGSEALTHDWDARNPAPQGR
;
A
#
# COMPACT_ATOMS: atom_id res chain seq x y z
N MET A 1 80.66 26.67 10.13
CA MET A 1 79.49 25.98 10.72
C MET A 1 78.25 26.46 9.98
N PRO A 2 77.47 25.57 9.34
CA PRO A 2 76.19 25.96 8.75
C PRO A 2 75.14 26.16 9.87
N PRO A 3 74.17 27.08 9.71
CA PRO A 3 73.12 27.28 10.71
C PRO A 3 72.14 26.08 10.70
N ALA A 4 71.76 25.65 11.89
CA ALA A 4 70.77 24.59 12.09
C ALA A 4 69.40 25.07 11.60
N ILE A 5 68.84 24.38 10.60
CA ILE A 5 67.46 24.57 10.16
C ILE A 5 66.55 23.92 11.19
N THR A 6 65.89 24.73 12.00
CA THR A 6 64.82 24.27 12.90
C THR A 6 63.58 23.94 12.07
N THR A 7 63.34 22.65 11.81
CA THR A 7 62.08 22.18 11.24
C THR A 7 60.95 22.38 12.25
N ALA A 8 60.04 23.32 11.97
CA ALA A 8 58.82 23.51 12.76
C ALA A 8 58.00 22.21 12.75
N ALA A 9 57.58 21.76 13.94
CA ALA A 9 56.75 20.56 14.08
C ALA A 9 55.42 20.74 13.32
N PRO A 10 54.93 19.70 12.60
CA PRO A 10 53.68 19.80 11.86
C PRO A 10 52.53 20.04 12.83
N VAL A 11 51.89 21.19 12.73
CA VAL A 11 50.72 21.55 13.52
C VAL A 11 49.60 20.58 13.15
N ARG A 12 49.24 19.67 14.07
CA ARG A 12 48.13 18.74 13.84
C ARG A 12 46.85 19.56 13.63
N PRO A 13 46.13 19.38 12.53
CA PRO A 13 45.00 20.24 12.22
C PRO A 13 43.88 20.07 13.26
N LEU A 14 43.64 21.12 14.05
CA LEU A 14 42.58 21.20 15.07
C LEU A 14 41.19 20.89 14.49
N TRP A 15 40.96 21.14 13.19
CA TRP A 15 39.70 20.83 12.52
C TRP A 15 39.36 19.33 12.51
N ARG A 16 40.36 18.43 12.53
CA ARG A 16 40.10 16.98 12.59
C ARG A 16 39.45 16.56 13.90
N TRP A 17 39.87 17.18 15.01
CA TRP A 17 39.29 16.95 16.32
C TRP A 17 37.89 17.57 16.44
N ALA A 18 37.67 18.72 15.81
CA ALA A 18 36.33 19.30 15.71
C ALA A 18 35.37 18.38 14.94
N ILE A 19 35.78 17.86 13.78
CA ILE A 19 34.98 16.89 13.01
C ILE A 19 34.72 15.62 13.82
N LEU A 20 35.75 15.04 14.45
CA LEU A 20 35.59 13.84 15.26
C LEU A 20 34.63 14.07 16.44
N GLY A 21 34.73 15.24 17.10
CA GLY A 21 33.81 15.65 18.15
C GLY A 21 32.37 15.80 17.65
N CYS A 22 32.15 16.39 16.48
CA CYS A 22 30.83 16.48 15.86
C CYS A 22 30.25 15.11 15.51
N VAL A 23 31.07 14.21 14.94
CA VAL A 23 30.63 12.84 14.60
C VAL A 23 30.27 12.07 15.87
N LEU A 24 31.11 12.13 16.91
CA LEU A 24 30.83 11.47 18.18
C LEU A 24 29.57 12.04 18.83
N GLY A 25 29.40 13.36 18.83
CA GLY A 25 28.19 14.02 19.33
C GLY A 25 26.94 13.57 18.60
N ALA A 26 26.98 13.46 17.26
CA ALA A 26 25.89 12.95 16.45
C ALA A 26 25.55 11.48 16.76
N LEU A 27 26.58 10.63 16.94
CA LEU A 27 26.39 9.22 17.31
C LEU A 27 25.74 9.06 18.69
N VAL A 28 26.18 9.84 19.68
CA VAL A 28 25.59 9.86 21.03
C VAL A 28 24.13 10.32 20.98
N ALA A 29 23.84 11.39 20.23
CA ALA A 29 22.47 11.87 20.04
C ALA A 29 21.57 10.81 19.37
N CYS A 30 22.07 10.12 18.33
CA CYS A 30 21.34 9.03 17.69
C CYS A 30 21.08 7.87 18.66
N ALA A 31 22.09 7.45 19.43
CA ALA A 31 21.95 6.40 20.43
C ALA A 31 20.95 6.78 21.52
N ALA A 32 20.95 8.04 21.97
CA ALA A 32 20.00 8.55 22.94
C ALA A 32 18.55 8.55 22.39
N GLU A 33 18.34 8.95 21.13
CA GLU A 33 17.02 8.89 20.49
C GLU A 33 16.52 7.46 20.30
N ILE A 34 17.39 6.54 19.88
CA ILE A 34 17.06 5.10 19.81
C ILE A 34 16.68 4.57 21.19
N GLY A 35 17.48 4.88 22.21
CA GLY A 35 17.19 4.52 23.59
C GLY A 35 15.85 5.06 24.08
N ARG A 36 15.55 6.33 23.80
CA ARG A 36 14.26 6.95 24.11
C ARG A 36 13.11 6.20 23.43
N MET A 37 13.23 5.92 22.12
CA MET A 37 12.18 5.21 21.37
C MET A 37 11.93 3.80 21.93
N MET A 38 12.98 3.07 22.33
CA MET A 38 12.82 1.75 22.94
C MET A 38 12.19 1.81 24.33
N VAL A 39 12.58 2.76 25.17
CA VAL A 39 12.06 2.90 26.54
C VAL A 39 10.61 3.40 26.55
N THR A 40 10.28 4.34 25.67
CA THR A 40 8.95 4.94 25.58
C THR A 40 8.03 4.22 24.58
N HIS A 41 8.47 3.11 24.00
CA HIS A 41 7.75 2.40 22.92
C HIS A 41 7.27 3.33 21.82
N ASN A 42 8.04 4.38 21.51
CA ASN A 42 7.71 5.43 20.56
C ASN A 42 6.28 6.01 20.75
N GLU A 43 5.82 6.07 22.00
CA GLU A 43 4.51 6.60 22.37
C GLU A 43 4.50 8.12 22.28
N HIS A 44 3.52 8.65 21.53
CA HIS A 44 3.35 10.08 21.35
C HIS A 44 1.87 10.45 21.23
N VAL A 45 1.54 11.60 21.80
CA VAL A 45 0.25 12.26 21.58
C VAL A 45 0.27 12.88 20.18
N LEU A 46 -0.68 12.47 19.32
CA LEU A 46 -0.86 13.06 18.00
C LEU A 46 -1.83 14.25 18.08
N VAL A 47 -3.00 14.03 18.69
CA VAL A 47 -4.00 15.05 19.01
C VAL A 47 -4.50 14.78 20.43
N ALA A 48 -4.28 15.72 21.33
CA ALA A 48 -4.57 15.56 22.76
C ALA A 48 -6.02 15.11 23.00
N GLY A 49 -6.19 14.03 23.77
CA GLY A 49 -7.50 13.47 24.09
C GLY A 49 -8.24 12.83 22.91
N ARG A 50 -7.61 12.68 21.73
CA ARG A 50 -8.29 12.17 20.54
C ARG A 50 -7.52 11.13 19.75
N ALA A 51 -6.22 11.34 19.53
CA ALA A 51 -5.40 10.42 18.75
C ALA A 51 -3.98 10.31 19.33
N TYR A 52 -3.49 9.08 19.40
CA TYR A 52 -2.17 8.72 19.88
C TYR A 52 -1.47 7.81 18.87
N ARG A 53 -0.16 7.73 18.95
CA ARG A 53 0.67 6.82 18.15
C ARG A 53 1.67 6.08 19.02
N SER A 54 2.01 4.85 18.66
CA SER A 54 3.00 4.05 19.39
C SER A 54 3.68 2.99 18.52
N ALA A 55 4.74 2.37 19.03
CA ALA A 55 5.18 1.03 18.66
C ALA A 55 4.19 -0.02 19.16
N GLN A 56 4.41 -1.28 18.81
CA GLN A 56 3.60 -2.35 19.35
C GLN A 56 3.87 -2.51 20.84
N LEU A 57 2.81 -2.40 21.63
CA LEU A 57 2.82 -2.62 23.07
C LEU A 57 2.58 -4.10 23.35
N SER A 58 3.22 -4.63 24.39
CA SER A 58 2.82 -5.92 24.96
C SER A 58 1.43 -5.82 25.61
N PRO A 59 0.72 -6.94 25.87
CA PRO A 59 -0.62 -6.90 26.47
C PRO A 59 -0.73 -6.08 27.75
N SER A 60 0.25 -6.18 28.66
CA SER A 60 0.26 -5.41 29.92
C SER A 60 0.52 -3.92 29.70
N GLN A 61 1.38 -3.57 28.74
CA GLN A 61 1.63 -2.18 28.36
C GLN A 61 0.41 -1.56 27.68
N LEU A 62 -0.26 -2.33 26.81
CA LEU A 62 -1.50 -1.91 26.17
C LEU A 62 -2.59 -1.65 27.20
N GLU A 63 -2.74 -2.53 28.19
CA GLU A 63 -3.67 -2.33 29.31
C GLU A 63 -3.38 -1.04 30.09
N ALA A 64 -2.12 -0.79 30.43
CA ALA A 64 -1.72 0.45 31.11
C ALA A 64 -2.05 1.69 30.25
N PHE A 65 -1.68 1.66 28.97
CA PHE A 65 -1.89 2.75 28.03
C PHE A 65 -3.38 3.04 27.79
N VAL A 66 -4.20 2.00 27.64
CA VAL A 66 -5.66 2.12 27.48
C VAL A 66 -6.28 2.76 28.72
N ARG A 67 -5.85 2.38 29.93
CA ARG A 67 -6.38 2.95 31.17
C ARG A 67 -5.95 4.39 31.38
N GLU A 68 -4.70 4.71 31.08
CA GLU A 68 -4.14 6.06 31.23
C GLU A 68 -4.80 7.07 30.26
N HIS A 69 -4.96 6.69 28.99
CA HIS A 69 -5.47 7.57 27.94
C HIS A 69 -6.94 7.36 27.60
N HIS A 70 -7.62 6.45 28.31
CA HIS A 70 -9.02 6.07 28.08
C HIS A 70 -9.32 5.64 26.63
N ILE A 71 -8.37 4.97 25.99
CA ILE A 71 -8.45 4.55 24.58
C ILE A 71 -9.72 3.73 24.33
N LYS A 72 -10.41 4.05 23.22
CA LYS A 72 -11.63 3.37 22.76
C LYS A 72 -11.40 2.52 21.51
N THR A 73 -10.39 2.83 20.71
CA THR A 73 -10.03 2.02 19.55
C THR A 73 -8.50 1.92 19.38
N VAL A 74 -8.03 0.70 19.14
CA VAL A 74 -6.65 0.38 18.73
C VAL A 74 -6.65 0.10 17.22
N ILE A 75 -5.80 0.81 16.48
CA ILE A 75 -5.61 0.63 15.04
C ILE A 75 -4.28 -0.06 14.80
N ASN A 76 -4.34 -1.34 14.40
CA ASN A 76 -3.19 -2.16 14.09
C ASN A 76 -2.87 -2.06 12.59
N LEU A 77 -1.73 -1.45 12.26
CA LEU A 77 -1.29 -1.22 10.88
C LEU A 77 -0.45 -2.37 10.31
N ARG A 78 -0.29 -3.47 11.06
CA ARG A 78 0.51 -4.65 10.66
C ARG A 78 -0.34 -5.75 10.00
N GLY A 79 -1.65 -5.58 9.95
CA GLY A 79 -2.58 -6.60 9.50
C GLY A 79 -2.69 -7.78 10.46
N ARG A 80 -3.13 -8.93 9.92
CA ARG A 80 -3.46 -10.15 10.69
C ARG A 80 -2.51 -11.31 10.36
N PRO A 81 -1.24 -11.27 10.78
CA PRO A 81 -0.32 -12.38 10.52
C PRO A 81 -0.64 -13.60 11.39
N PHE A 82 -0.07 -14.75 11.03
CA PHE A 82 -0.12 -15.98 11.84
C PHE A 82 0.84 -15.97 13.05
N ASP A 83 1.44 -14.81 13.37
CA ASP A 83 2.33 -14.66 14.51
C ASP A 83 1.57 -14.66 15.84
N THR A 84 2.20 -15.13 16.91
CA THR A 84 1.59 -15.26 18.25
C THR A 84 1.24 -13.92 18.90
N TRP A 85 1.87 -12.81 18.48
CA TRP A 85 1.57 -11.49 19.03
C TRP A 85 0.15 -11.03 18.69
N TYR A 86 -0.38 -11.39 17.50
CA TYR A 86 -1.66 -10.87 17.02
C TYR A 86 -2.84 -11.43 17.82
N PRO A 87 -2.96 -12.76 18.05
CA PRO A 87 -3.96 -13.29 18.96
C PRO A 87 -3.85 -12.74 20.38
N ALA A 88 -2.63 -12.48 20.88
CA ALA A 88 -2.44 -11.92 22.22
C ALA A 88 -2.93 -10.46 22.32
N GLU A 89 -2.67 -9.63 21.30
CA GLU A 89 -3.17 -8.27 21.20
C GLU A 89 -4.70 -8.24 21.10
N ALA A 90 -5.29 -9.08 20.24
CA ALA A 90 -6.74 -9.21 20.08
C ALA A 90 -7.44 -9.66 21.37
N GLN A 91 -6.83 -10.58 22.13
CA GLN A 91 -7.34 -10.99 23.45
C GLN A 91 -7.25 -9.86 24.46
N ALA A 92 -6.16 -9.08 24.46
CA ALA A 92 -5.98 -7.96 25.36
C ALA A 92 -6.99 -6.83 25.08
N THR A 93 -7.17 -6.44 23.82
CA THR A 93 -8.17 -5.43 23.42
C THR A 93 -9.59 -5.87 23.76
N GLN A 94 -9.93 -7.15 23.51
CA GLN A 94 -11.20 -7.74 23.91
C GLN A 94 -11.42 -7.71 25.43
N ALA A 95 -10.42 -8.10 26.22
CA ALA A 95 -10.51 -8.09 27.69
C ALA A 95 -10.68 -6.67 28.27
N LEU A 96 -10.15 -5.66 27.58
CA LEU A 96 -10.27 -4.25 27.95
C LEU A 96 -11.57 -3.60 27.46
N GLY A 97 -12.38 -4.30 26.65
CA GLY A 97 -13.58 -3.73 26.04
C GLY A 97 -13.27 -2.63 25.02
N VAL A 98 -12.12 -2.70 24.35
CA VAL A 98 -11.65 -1.73 23.37
C VAL A 98 -11.75 -2.33 21.97
N SER A 99 -12.16 -1.53 20.99
CA SER A 99 -12.25 -2.00 19.60
C SER A 99 -10.86 -2.13 18.99
N GLN A 100 -10.60 -3.21 18.24
CA GLN A 100 -9.39 -3.36 17.43
C GLN A 100 -9.74 -3.34 15.95
N GLU A 101 -9.09 -2.44 15.22
CA GLU A 101 -9.27 -2.25 13.78
C GLU A 101 -7.96 -2.54 13.07
N ASP A 102 -7.98 -3.48 12.12
CA ASP A 102 -6.77 -3.91 11.41
C ASP A 102 -6.72 -3.33 10.00
N VAL A 103 -5.57 -2.77 9.64
CA VAL A 103 -5.22 -2.31 8.30
C VAL A 103 -3.91 -2.95 7.91
N THR A 104 -3.85 -3.60 6.74
CA THR A 104 -2.68 -4.35 6.29
C THR A 104 -1.79 -3.46 5.44
N THR A 105 -0.96 -2.64 6.10
CA THR A 105 0.01 -1.78 5.40
C THR A 105 1.43 -2.37 5.41
N SER A 106 2.22 -2.03 4.38
CA SER A 106 3.64 -2.36 4.33
C SER A 106 4.48 -1.14 4.70
N ALA A 107 5.58 -1.34 5.43
CA ALA A 107 6.56 -0.29 5.66
C ALA A 107 7.46 -0.04 4.43
N ASN A 108 7.43 -0.95 3.44
CA ASN A 108 8.39 -1.03 2.35
C ASN A 108 7.76 -0.88 0.96
N ARG A 109 6.45 -0.61 0.90
CA ARG A 109 5.68 -0.46 -0.35
C ARG A 109 4.65 0.64 -0.16
N LEU A 110 4.30 1.31 -1.25
CA LEU A 110 3.14 2.20 -1.29
C LEU A 110 1.89 1.48 -0.75
N PRO A 111 1.05 2.13 0.07
CA PRO A 111 -0.14 1.51 0.61
C PRO A 111 -1.13 1.18 -0.51
N ALA A 112 -1.79 0.03 -0.43
CA ALA A 112 -2.83 -0.33 -1.38
C ALA A 112 -4.01 0.66 -1.27
N PRO A 113 -4.62 1.14 -2.38
CA PRO A 113 -5.75 2.06 -2.32
C PRO A 113 -6.96 1.53 -1.55
N GLY A 114 -7.15 0.20 -1.50
CA GLY A 114 -8.14 -0.43 -0.63
C GLY A 114 -7.86 -0.18 0.87
N GLU A 115 -6.60 -0.33 1.28
CA GLU A 115 -6.16 -0.11 2.67
C GLU A 115 -6.18 1.38 3.05
N VAL A 116 -5.85 2.27 2.10
CA VAL A 116 -5.99 3.74 2.30
C VAL A 116 -7.45 4.10 2.57
N ARG A 117 -8.38 3.61 1.72
CA ARG A 117 -9.82 3.83 1.92
C ARG A 117 -10.31 3.23 3.25
N ARG A 118 -9.85 2.02 3.58
CA ARG A 118 -10.19 1.35 4.84
C ARG A 118 -9.72 2.15 6.06
N LEU A 119 -8.51 2.69 6.02
CA LEU A 119 -7.97 3.51 7.10
C LEU A 119 -8.78 4.80 7.29
N ILE A 120 -9.18 5.46 6.20
CA ILE A 120 -10.06 6.64 6.25
C ILE A 120 -11.43 6.26 6.84
N GLU A 121 -12.01 5.14 6.41
CA GLU A 121 -13.29 4.64 6.94
C GLU A 121 -13.20 4.36 8.45
N ILE A 122 -12.11 3.74 8.91
CA ILE A 122 -11.84 3.49 10.33
C ILE A 122 -11.78 4.83 11.08
N PHE A 123 -11.00 5.80 10.59
CA PHE A 123 -10.94 7.11 11.22
C PHE A 123 -12.30 7.82 11.31
N ASP A 124 -13.18 7.65 10.31
CA ASP A 124 -14.51 8.25 10.29
C ASP A 124 -15.47 7.64 11.32
N ARG A 125 -15.35 6.33 11.59
CA ARG A 125 -16.33 5.58 12.40
C ARG A 125 -15.86 5.18 13.79
N SER A 126 -14.55 5.21 14.06
CA SER A 126 -14.00 4.78 15.34
C SER A 126 -14.37 5.72 16.48
N GLU A 127 -14.59 5.13 17.66
CA GLU A 127 -14.71 5.90 18.89
C GLU A 127 -13.36 6.45 19.32
N HIS A 128 -13.33 7.71 19.72
CA HIS A 128 -12.13 8.36 20.25
C HIS A 128 -12.07 8.26 21.78
N PRO A 129 -10.85 8.22 22.38
CA PRO A 129 -9.56 8.38 21.73
C PRO A 129 -9.04 7.11 21.05
N ILE A 130 -8.31 7.28 19.94
CA ILE A 130 -7.70 6.18 19.19
C ILE A 130 -6.19 6.09 19.45
N VAL A 131 -5.61 4.90 19.36
CA VAL A 131 -4.16 4.71 19.24
C VAL A 131 -3.84 3.92 17.98
N MET A 132 -2.89 4.42 17.18
CA MET A 132 -2.43 3.72 15.98
C MET A 132 -1.00 3.21 16.16
N HIS A 133 -0.74 1.96 15.80
CA HIS A 133 0.58 1.36 15.97
C HIS A 133 1.00 0.48 14.79
N CYS A 134 2.31 0.27 14.70
CA CYS A 134 2.92 -0.75 13.86
C CYS A 134 3.94 -1.54 14.69
N GLN A 135 5.04 -2.02 14.10
CA GLN A 135 6.08 -2.69 14.88
C GLN A 135 6.87 -1.72 15.75
N GLN A 136 7.46 -0.67 15.16
CA GLN A 136 8.33 0.30 15.84
C GLN A 136 7.69 1.68 16.03
N GLY A 137 6.44 1.86 15.58
CA GLY A 137 5.79 3.17 15.65
C GLY A 137 6.34 4.21 14.68
N ALA A 138 7.17 3.78 13.71
CA ALA A 138 7.88 4.65 12.77
C ALA A 138 7.11 4.82 11.45
N ASP A 139 7.33 3.93 10.47
CA ASP A 139 6.92 4.17 9.07
C ASP A 139 5.41 4.14 8.85
N ARG A 140 4.77 2.98 9.05
CA ARG A 140 3.31 2.80 8.86
C ARG A 140 2.51 3.69 9.80
N THR A 141 2.96 3.78 11.05
CA THR A 141 2.37 4.68 12.05
C THR A 141 2.53 6.14 11.63
N GLY A 142 3.66 6.51 11.03
CA GLY A 142 3.90 7.83 10.43
C GLY A 142 2.90 8.11 9.32
N LEU A 143 2.77 7.21 8.34
CA LEU A 143 1.77 7.30 7.27
C LEU A 143 0.36 7.57 7.83
N ALA A 144 -0.10 6.73 8.76
CA ALA A 144 -1.43 6.89 9.37
C ALA A 144 -1.55 8.20 10.17
N SER A 145 -0.49 8.62 10.87
CA SER A 145 -0.48 9.86 11.66
C SER A 145 -0.54 11.11 10.78
N VAL A 146 0.21 11.16 9.68
CA VAL A 146 0.13 12.23 8.68
C VAL A 146 -1.29 12.28 8.10
N MET A 147 -1.82 11.13 7.65
CA MET A 147 -3.18 11.04 7.11
C MET A 147 -4.23 11.58 8.09
N TYR A 148 -4.14 11.20 9.36
CA TYR A 148 -5.07 11.66 10.39
C TYR A 148 -5.03 13.18 10.56
N LEU A 149 -3.82 13.77 10.61
CA LEU A 149 -3.68 15.23 10.71
C LEU A 149 -4.25 15.95 9.48
N LEU A 150 -3.96 15.46 8.27
CA LEU A 150 -4.47 16.03 7.02
C LEU A 150 -6.00 15.93 6.88
N LEU A 151 -6.64 14.96 7.54
CA LEU A 151 -8.09 14.74 7.44
C LEU A 151 -8.91 15.42 8.53
N TYR A 152 -8.37 15.56 9.75
CA TYR A 152 -9.18 15.90 10.93
C TYR A 152 -8.65 17.09 11.73
N THR A 153 -7.63 17.78 11.22
CA THR A 153 -7.06 18.97 11.87
C THR A 153 -6.78 20.08 10.86
N ASP A 154 -6.54 21.29 11.34
CA ASP A 154 -6.10 22.43 10.52
C ASP A 154 -4.58 22.46 10.34
N ALA A 155 -3.88 21.34 10.59
CA ALA A 155 -2.45 21.26 10.40
C ALA A 155 -2.10 21.50 8.93
N ASP A 156 -1.14 22.38 8.69
CA ASP A 156 -0.57 22.53 7.35
C ASP A 156 0.16 21.23 6.94
N TYR A 157 0.32 21.08 5.63
CA TYR A 157 0.90 19.87 5.04
C TYR A 157 2.32 19.56 5.54
N ALA A 158 3.18 20.58 5.68
CA ALA A 158 4.54 20.42 6.16
C ALA A 158 4.56 20.00 7.64
N THR A 159 3.62 20.49 8.44
CA THR A 159 3.40 20.10 9.83
C THR A 159 2.94 18.66 9.95
N ALA A 160 1.99 18.23 9.13
CA ALA A 160 1.56 16.85 9.09
C ALA A 160 2.72 15.92 8.72
N ARG A 161 3.48 16.24 7.65
CA ARG A 161 4.64 15.48 7.16
C ARG A 161 5.70 15.19 8.24
N ARG A 162 5.86 16.05 9.25
CA ARG A 162 6.82 15.80 10.35
C ARG A 162 6.53 14.53 11.15
N GLN A 163 5.34 13.93 11.02
CA GLN A 163 5.03 12.62 11.59
C GLN A 163 5.81 11.47 10.92
N CYS A 164 6.35 11.68 9.71
CA CYS A 164 7.38 10.86 9.08
C CYS A 164 8.73 11.58 9.21
N SER A 165 9.40 11.42 10.35
CA SER A 165 10.71 12.04 10.57
C SER A 165 11.62 11.20 11.45
N PRO A 166 12.94 11.48 11.48
CA PRO A 166 13.90 10.78 12.34
C PRO A 166 13.51 10.79 13.83
N ARG A 167 12.75 11.81 14.27
CA ARG A 167 12.19 11.88 15.63
C ARG A 167 11.36 10.65 16.00
N PHE A 168 10.67 10.07 15.02
CA PHE A 168 9.83 8.88 15.22
C PHE A 168 10.49 7.61 14.67
N GLY A 169 11.78 7.67 14.32
CA GLY A 169 12.53 6.54 13.78
C GLY A 169 12.36 6.31 12.28
N HIS A 170 11.71 7.22 11.57
CA HIS A 170 11.54 7.13 10.13
C HIS A 170 12.71 7.79 9.38
N PHE A 171 13.27 7.07 8.42
CA PHE A 171 14.30 7.55 7.51
C PHE A 171 13.91 7.19 6.08
N PRO A 172 13.86 8.14 5.13
CA PRO A 172 13.43 7.90 3.76
C PRO A 172 14.59 7.30 2.92
N ILE A 173 15.04 6.10 3.28
CA ILE A 173 16.18 5.43 2.63
C ILE A 173 15.73 4.03 2.19
N PHE A 174 16.13 3.62 0.97
CA PHE A 174 15.72 2.34 0.39
C PHE A 174 14.19 2.22 0.30
N THR A 175 13.61 1.19 0.90
CA THR A 175 12.19 0.84 0.73
C THR A 175 11.25 1.67 1.60
N THR A 176 11.71 2.25 2.70
CA THR A 176 10.88 3.08 3.60
C THR A 176 10.51 4.42 2.99
N ALA A 177 11.23 4.85 1.95
CA ALA A 177 10.88 6.01 1.13
C ALA A 177 9.48 5.92 0.49
N SER A 178 8.88 4.72 0.45
CA SER A 178 7.51 4.54 -0.03
C SER A 178 6.49 5.37 0.77
N MET A 179 6.75 5.67 2.05
CA MET A 179 5.83 6.48 2.86
C MET A 179 5.87 7.95 2.42
N ASP A 180 7.05 8.47 2.12
CA ASP A 180 7.23 9.82 1.57
C ASP A 180 6.65 9.90 0.16
N GLU A 181 6.93 8.90 -0.68
CA GLU A 181 6.43 8.84 -2.06
C GLU A 181 4.90 8.94 -2.11
N PHE A 182 4.18 8.31 -1.17
CA PHE A 182 2.73 8.45 -1.06
C PHE A 182 2.31 9.92 -0.89
N PHE A 183 2.98 10.66 -0.01
CA PHE A 183 2.67 12.07 0.21
C PHE A 183 3.19 12.96 -0.91
N ASP A 184 4.33 12.66 -1.50
CA ASP A 184 4.88 13.37 -2.65
C ASP A 184 3.89 13.32 -3.83
N GLN A 185 3.26 12.17 -4.09
CA GLN A 185 2.21 12.06 -5.11
C GLN A 185 0.99 12.96 -4.85
N TYR A 186 0.65 13.20 -3.58
CA TYR A 186 -0.41 14.14 -3.21
C TYR A 186 0.02 15.59 -3.42
N GLU A 187 1.24 15.94 -3.04
CA GLU A 187 1.81 17.28 -3.24
C GLU A 187 1.91 17.62 -4.73
N GLU A 188 2.38 16.69 -5.56
CA GLU A 188 2.39 16.83 -7.02
C GLU A 188 0.98 17.05 -7.58
N TRP A 189 -0.01 16.31 -7.08
CA TRP A 189 -1.40 16.45 -7.52
C TRP A 189 -1.98 17.82 -7.15
N LEU A 190 -1.68 18.35 -5.96
CA LEU A 190 -2.03 19.71 -5.57
C LEU A 190 -1.34 20.76 -6.44
N ALA A 191 -0.03 20.61 -6.65
CA ALA A 191 0.78 21.54 -7.43
C ALA A 191 0.30 21.64 -8.89
N ALA A 192 -0.06 20.51 -9.50
CA ALA A 192 -0.63 20.47 -10.86
C ALA A 192 -1.96 21.25 -10.99
N ARG A 193 -2.67 21.46 -9.88
CA ARG A 193 -3.95 22.17 -9.80
C ARG A 193 -3.82 23.60 -9.29
N GLY A 194 -2.65 23.98 -8.78
CA GLY A 194 -2.45 25.26 -8.09
C GLY A 194 -3.26 25.38 -6.79
N GLU A 195 -3.55 24.25 -6.15
CA GLU A 195 -4.39 24.18 -4.95
C GLU A 195 -3.52 23.99 -3.69
N ALA A 196 -4.00 24.52 -2.56
CA ALA A 196 -3.43 24.24 -1.25
C ALA A 196 -4.09 23.00 -0.62
N HIS A 197 -3.41 22.40 0.36
CA HIS A 197 -3.99 21.31 1.14
C HIS A 197 -5.32 21.75 1.81
N SER A 198 -6.31 20.87 1.75
CA SER A 198 -7.48 20.88 2.62
C SER A 198 -7.89 19.42 2.94
N PRO A 199 -8.62 19.17 4.04
CA PRO A 199 -9.13 17.85 4.35
C PRO A 199 -9.97 17.23 3.23
N ALA A 200 -10.80 18.04 2.57
CA ALA A 200 -11.62 17.60 1.44
C ALA A 200 -10.77 17.20 0.23
N ALA A 201 -9.75 18.00 -0.10
CA ALA A 201 -8.83 17.72 -1.20
C ALA A 201 -8.03 16.43 -0.94
N PHE A 202 -7.49 16.26 0.27
CA PHE A 202 -6.76 15.03 0.61
C PHE A 202 -7.66 13.80 0.58
N ARG A 203 -8.87 13.88 1.14
CA ARG A 203 -9.85 12.78 1.08
C ARG A 203 -10.21 12.40 -0.35
N HIS A 204 -10.49 13.38 -1.21
CA HIS A 204 -10.81 13.11 -2.61
C HIS A 204 -9.63 12.45 -3.32
N TRP A 205 -8.43 13.01 -3.16
CA TRP A 205 -7.23 12.45 -3.76
C TRP A 205 -6.98 11.00 -3.28
N ALA A 206 -6.98 10.77 -1.97
CA ALA A 206 -6.67 9.46 -1.39
C ALA A 206 -7.68 8.37 -1.76
N THR A 207 -8.96 8.72 -1.97
CA THR A 207 -10.03 7.75 -2.27
C THR A 207 -10.30 7.58 -3.76
N THR A 208 -9.96 8.57 -4.59
CA THR A 208 -10.34 8.61 -6.02
C THR A 208 -9.11 8.67 -6.94
N GLU A 209 -8.17 9.57 -6.65
CA GLU A 209 -7.06 9.89 -7.56
C GLU A 209 -5.81 9.04 -7.32
N TYR A 210 -5.57 8.62 -6.06
CA TYR A 210 -4.37 7.91 -5.65
C TYR A 210 -4.21 6.57 -6.39
N CYS A 211 -3.10 6.44 -7.11
CA CYS A 211 -2.78 5.31 -7.98
C CYS A 211 -1.30 4.94 -7.80
N PRO A 212 -0.98 3.99 -6.92
CA PRO A 212 0.40 3.58 -6.73
C PRO A 212 0.90 2.74 -7.90
N GLY A 213 2.07 3.10 -8.42
CA GLY A 213 2.73 2.37 -9.48
C GLY A 213 1.90 2.29 -10.78
N PRO A 214 2.06 1.21 -11.56
CA PRO A 214 1.33 0.98 -12.81
C PRO A 214 -0.12 0.49 -12.60
N GLY A 215 -0.54 0.29 -11.36
CA GLY A 215 -1.73 -0.49 -11.00
C GLY A 215 -3.07 0.20 -11.21
N ARG A 216 -3.41 0.68 -12.41
CA ARG A 216 -4.77 1.15 -12.68
C ARG A 216 -5.21 0.93 -14.11
N ALA A 217 -6.18 0.05 -14.29
CA ALA A 217 -6.73 -0.29 -15.59
C ALA A 217 -8.26 -0.10 -15.63
N ARG A 218 -8.75 0.29 -16.81
CA ARG A 218 -10.13 0.05 -17.20
C ARG A 218 -10.14 -1.11 -18.19
N LEU A 219 -10.94 -2.14 -17.89
CA LEU A 219 -11.06 -3.33 -18.72
C LEU A 219 -12.41 -3.33 -19.44
N GLU A 220 -12.39 -3.65 -20.74
CA GLU A 220 -13.59 -3.65 -21.57
C GLU A 220 -13.58 -4.89 -22.47
N LEU A 221 -14.67 -5.67 -22.43
CA LEU A 221 -14.82 -6.78 -23.36
C LEU A 221 -15.19 -6.22 -24.75
N VAL A 222 -14.30 -6.38 -25.72
CA VAL A 222 -14.49 -5.86 -27.09
C VAL A 222 -14.73 -6.95 -28.13
N GLY A 223 -14.51 -8.23 -27.76
CA GLY A 223 -14.78 -9.36 -28.63
C GLY A 223 -15.02 -10.65 -27.87
N GLY A 224 -15.87 -11.50 -28.41
CA GLY A 224 -16.22 -12.81 -27.85
C GLY A 224 -17.72 -13.08 -27.92
N PRO A 225 -18.13 -14.36 -27.89
CA PRO A 225 -19.53 -14.73 -28.00
C PRO A 225 -20.26 -14.62 -26.66
N ASN A 226 -21.52 -14.17 -26.69
CA ASN A 226 -22.44 -14.29 -25.55
C ASN A 226 -23.05 -15.69 -25.45
N GLU A 227 -23.04 -16.45 -26.55
CA GLU A 227 -23.59 -17.79 -26.64
C GLU A 227 -22.73 -18.69 -27.52
N VAL A 228 -22.47 -19.93 -27.08
CA VAL A 228 -21.59 -20.89 -27.75
C VAL A 228 -22.22 -22.28 -27.77
N LYS A 229 -21.83 -23.12 -28.73
CA LYS A 229 -22.19 -24.53 -28.67
C LYS A 229 -21.22 -25.29 -27.76
N VAL A 230 -21.76 -26.21 -26.98
CA VAL A 230 -20.97 -27.18 -26.22
C VAL A 230 -20.01 -27.89 -27.19
N GLY A 231 -18.73 -27.96 -26.83
CA GLY A 231 -17.66 -28.52 -27.66
C GLY A 231 -16.90 -27.51 -28.54
N GLU A 232 -17.32 -26.25 -28.64
CA GLU A 232 -16.61 -25.22 -29.40
C GLU A 232 -15.68 -24.38 -28.49
N PRO A 233 -14.38 -24.26 -28.80
CA PRO A 233 -13.47 -23.36 -28.08
C PRO A 233 -13.73 -21.91 -28.47
N ILE A 234 -13.44 -20.98 -27.56
CA ILE A 234 -13.67 -19.55 -27.78
C ILE A 234 -12.46 -18.70 -27.39
N VAL A 235 -12.41 -17.50 -27.94
CA VAL A 235 -11.43 -16.49 -27.56
C VAL A 235 -12.18 -15.20 -27.23
N PHE A 236 -12.01 -14.71 -26.01
CA PHE A 236 -12.43 -13.37 -25.65
C PHE A 236 -11.32 -12.36 -25.98
N THR A 237 -11.67 -11.18 -26.45
CA THR A 237 -10.76 -10.06 -26.63
C THR A 237 -11.12 -8.98 -25.64
N VAL A 238 -10.20 -8.70 -24.72
CA VAL A 238 -10.37 -7.68 -23.69
C VAL A 238 -9.44 -6.52 -23.99
N ARG A 239 -9.99 -5.32 -24.12
CA ARG A 239 -9.23 -4.08 -24.21
C ARG A 239 -8.91 -3.59 -22.81
N ALA A 240 -7.63 -3.49 -22.50
CA ALA A 240 -7.13 -2.90 -21.26
C ALA A 240 -6.59 -1.50 -21.52
N TYR A 241 -7.24 -0.48 -20.94
CA TYR A 241 -6.80 0.91 -21.01
C TYR A 241 -5.91 1.25 -19.82
N ASN A 242 -4.73 1.81 -20.10
CA ASN A 242 -3.83 2.29 -19.08
C ASN A 242 -4.34 3.61 -18.50
N THR A 243 -4.93 3.52 -17.33
CA THR A 243 -5.43 4.66 -16.55
C THR A 243 -4.53 5.00 -15.37
N SER A 244 -3.33 4.40 -15.31
CA SER A 244 -2.31 4.66 -14.30
C SER A 244 -1.42 5.84 -14.69
N ARG A 245 -0.52 6.24 -13.79
CA ARG A 245 0.46 7.31 -14.04
C ARG A 245 1.75 6.81 -14.71
N GLU A 246 1.91 5.49 -14.85
CA GLU A 246 3.12 4.86 -15.38
C GLU A 246 2.84 4.08 -16.65
N SER A 247 3.87 3.90 -17.47
CA SER A 247 3.76 3.03 -18.64
C SER A 247 3.78 1.56 -18.22
N TRP A 248 2.84 0.77 -18.73
CA TRP A 248 2.88 -0.68 -18.57
C TRP A 248 3.95 -1.28 -19.46
N GLN A 249 4.67 -2.25 -18.92
CA GLN A 249 5.66 -3.02 -19.66
C GLN A 249 5.20 -4.47 -19.71
N PHE A 250 4.70 -4.91 -20.87
CA PHE A 250 4.46 -6.33 -21.16
C PHE A 250 5.76 -6.95 -21.65
N ARG A 251 6.01 -8.21 -21.28
CA ARG A 251 7.20 -8.97 -21.69
C ARG A 251 6.84 -10.34 -22.21
N ALA A 252 7.56 -10.78 -23.24
CA ALA A 252 7.44 -12.15 -23.73
C ALA A 252 8.04 -13.17 -22.74
N GLY A 253 7.42 -14.35 -22.66
CA GLY A 253 8.00 -15.56 -22.06
C GLY A 253 8.24 -15.55 -20.54
N THR A 254 7.88 -14.49 -19.82
CA THR A 254 8.05 -14.40 -18.35
C THR A 254 6.90 -13.63 -17.71
N LYS A 255 6.64 -13.85 -16.42
CA LYS A 255 5.74 -13.00 -15.61
C LYS A 255 6.38 -11.68 -15.16
N VAL A 256 7.49 -11.29 -15.81
CA VAL A 256 8.19 -10.03 -15.52
C VAL A 256 7.48 -8.93 -16.28
N GLY A 257 6.74 -8.07 -15.58
CA GLY A 257 5.94 -7.00 -16.20
C GLY A 257 4.44 -7.19 -15.98
N VAL A 258 3.66 -6.39 -16.69
CA VAL A 258 2.19 -6.49 -16.69
C VAL A 258 1.79 -7.68 -17.54
N HIS A 259 0.87 -8.49 -17.03
CA HIS A 259 0.23 -9.57 -17.75
C HIS A 259 -1.20 -9.74 -17.24
N ALA A 260 -2.06 -10.40 -18.00
CA ALA A 260 -3.38 -10.77 -17.55
C ALA A 260 -3.34 -12.13 -16.85
N TRP A 261 -4.14 -12.26 -15.80
CA TRP A 261 -4.58 -13.56 -15.31
C TRP A 261 -6.09 -13.62 -15.44
N TYR A 262 -6.61 -14.79 -15.72
CA TYR A 262 -8.03 -14.99 -15.89
C TYR A 262 -8.43 -16.39 -15.51
N VAL A 263 -9.68 -16.51 -15.09
CA VAL A 263 -10.27 -17.76 -14.67
C VAL A 263 -11.65 -17.92 -15.27
N VAL A 264 -12.05 -19.17 -15.47
CA VAL A 264 -13.39 -19.51 -15.93
C VAL A 264 -14.06 -20.41 -14.91
N GLN A 265 -15.27 -20.02 -14.53
CA GLN A 265 -16.17 -20.78 -13.68
C GLN A 265 -17.26 -21.44 -14.54
N ALA A 266 -17.47 -22.73 -14.31
CA ALA A 266 -18.55 -23.52 -14.91
C ALA A 266 -19.90 -23.27 -14.20
N PRO A 267 -21.03 -23.72 -14.78
CA PRO A 267 -22.37 -23.50 -14.22
C PRO A 267 -22.58 -24.07 -12.82
N ASP A 268 -21.81 -25.10 -12.44
CA ASP A 268 -21.83 -25.74 -11.12
C ASP A 268 -20.97 -25.00 -10.08
N GLY A 269 -20.32 -23.89 -10.47
CA GLY A 269 -19.42 -23.12 -9.63
C GLY A 269 -17.96 -23.60 -9.65
N THR A 270 -17.64 -24.69 -10.36
CA THR A 270 -16.28 -25.23 -10.44
C THR A 270 -15.39 -24.34 -11.31
N MET A 271 -14.17 -24.08 -10.85
CA MET A 271 -13.15 -23.38 -11.66
C MET A 271 -12.54 -24.36 -12.66
N ILE A 272 -12.79 -24.16 -13.95
CA ILE A 272 -12.33 -25.06 -15.03
C ILE A 272 -11.10 -24.55 -15.76
N LEU A 273 -10.77 -23.27 -15.59
CA LEU A 273 -9.60 -22.65 -16.18
C LEU A 273 -8.99 -21.68 -15.17
N HIS A 274 -7.67 -21.72 -15.07
CA HIS A 274 -6.85 -20.67 -14.52
C HIS A 274 -5.66 -20.50 -15.45
N ASP A 275 -5.57 -19.36 -16.11
CA ASP A 275 -4.57 -19.12 -17.15
C ASP A 275 -4.12 -17.66 -17.16
N THR A 276 -3.12 -17.38 -17.97
CA THR A 276 -2.48 -16.06 -18.09
C THR A 276 -2.29 -15.68 -19.55
N ALA A 277 -2.38 -14.40 -19.85
CA ALA A 277 -2.23 -13.85 -21.20
C ALA A 277 -1.41 -12.56 -21.19
N GLY A 278 -1.09 -12.03 -22.38
CA GLY A 278 -0.32 -10.79 -22.50
C GLY A 278 1.20 -10.97 -22.55
N PHE A 279 1.71 -12.16 -22.86
CA PHE A 279 3.14 -12.41 -22.94
C PHE A 279 3.74 -12.00 -24.29
N PHE A 280 3.85 -10.70 -24.52
CA PHE A 280 4.51 -10.08 -25.67
C PHE A 280 5.27 -8.83 -25.24
N ASP A 281 6.26 -8.39 -26.01
CA ASP A 281 6.97 -7.14 -25.71
C ASP A 281 6.17 -5.94 -26.21
N ARG A 282 5.64 -5.15 -25.27
CA ARG A 282 4.95 -3.90 -25.58
C ARG A 282 4.99 -2.94 -24.39
N THR A 283 5.27 -1.68 -24.68
CA THR A 283 5.01 -0.58 -23.74
C THR A 283 3.64 0.01 -24.03
N VAL A 284 2.83 0.24 -23.00
CA VAL A 284 1.52 0.92 -23.10
C VAL A 284 1.59 2.15 -22.21
N ALA A 285 1.68 3.34 -22.82
CA ALA A 285 1.78 4.59 -22.07
C ALA A 285 0.46 4.95 -21.37
N PRO A 286 0.47 5.83 -20.34
CA PRO A 286 -0.76 6.40 -19.78
C PRO A 286 -1.69 6.95 -20.85
N GLY A 287 -2.97 6.57 -20.81
CA GLY A 287 -3.99 6.92 -21.81
C GLY A 287 -4.05 6.00 -23.03
N GLU A 288 -3.07 5.12 -23.25
CA GLU A 288 -3.12 4.12 -24.32
C GLU A 288 -3.87 2.85 -23.88
N HIS A 289 -4.02 1.90 -24.80
CA HIS A 289 -4.63 0.61 -24.52
C HIS A 289 -3.94 -0.54 -25.26
N VAL A 290 -4.22 -1.76 -24.81
CA VAL A 290 -3.81 -3.00 -25.45
C VAL A 290 -4.96 -4.00 -25.46
N ASP A 291 -5.10 -4.72 -26.57
CA ASP A 291 -6.09 -5.78 -26.71
C ASP A 291 -5.45 -7.13 -26.36
N LEU A 292 -6.08 -7.86 -25.44
CA LEU A 292 -5.61 -9.12 -24.88
C LEU A 292 -6.54 -10.24 -25.30
N ALA A 293 -5.99 -11.23 -25.99
CA ALA A 293 -6.70 -12.44 -26.37
C ALA A 293 -6.69 -13.45 -25.21
N LEU A 294 -7.87 -13.88 -24.78
CA LEU A 294 -8.09 -14.82 -23.69
C LEU A 294 -8.72 -16.09 -24.26
N PRO A 295 -7.92 -17.08 -24.66
CA PRO A 295 -8.45 -18.36 -25.10
C PRO A 295 -9.11 -19.11 -23.93
N VAL A 296 -10.29 -19.65 -24.19
CA VAL A 296 -11.07 -20.45 -23.23
C VAL A 296 -11.36 -21.82 -23.88
N PRO A 297 -11.07 -22.93 -23.19
CA PRO A 297 -11.34 -24.26 -23.72
C PRO A 297 -12.83 -24.47 -23.94
N ALA A 298 -13.16 -25.44 -24.79
CA ALA A 298 -14.53 -25.76 -25.12
C ALA A 298 -15.36 -26.10 -23.86
N ALA A 299 -16.55 -25.51 -23.77
CA ALA A 299 -17.52 -25.87 -22.73
C ALA A 299 -17.92 -27.34 -22.87
N THR A 300 -17.88 -28.09 -21.77
CA THR A 300 -18.23 -29.52 -21.72
C THR A 300 -19.67 -29.77 -21.30
N LEU A 301 -20.29 -28.80 -20.62
CA LEU A 301 -21.67 -28.86 -20.14
C LEU A 301 -22.45 -27.66 -20.68
N PRO A 302 -23.76 -27.80 -20.94
CA PRO A 302 -24.60 -26.65 -21.20
C PRO A 302 -24.82 -25.85 -19.90
N GLY A 303 -25.02 -24.54 -20.04
CA GLY A 303 -25.33 -23.65 -18.94
C GLY A 303 -24.53 -22.35 -18.98
N LYS A 304 -24.64 -21.58 -17.90
CA LYS A 304 -24.04 -20.26 -17.77
C LYS A 304 -22.63 -20.35 -17.19
N TYR A 305 -21.65 -19.88 -17.95
CA TYR A 305 -20.25 -19.78 -17.55
C TYR A 305 -19.90 -18.33 -17.20
N ARG A 306 -18.85 -18.16 -16.40
CA ARG A 306 -18.35 -16.84 -16.00
C ARG A 306 -16.84 -16.72 -16.20
N LEU A 307 -16.43 -15.67 -16.90
CA LEU A 307 -15.05 -15.24 -17.04
C LEU A 307 -14.79 -14.18 -15.98
N TYR A 308 -13.68 -14.34 -15.27
CA TYR A 308 -13.10 -13.29 -14.45
C TYR A 308 -11.69 -13.02 -14.95
N MET A 309 -11.33 -11.75 -15.17
CA MET A 309 -10.01 -11.36 -15.63
C MET A 309 -9.54 -10.08 -14.94
N ASP A 310 -8.26 -10.04 -14.59
CA ASP A 310 -7.59 -8.84 -14.09
C ASP A 310 -6.15 -8.78 -14.61
N LEU A 311 -5.50 -7.63 -14.47
CA LEU A 311 -4.08 -7.47 -14.72
C LEU A 311 -3.28 -7.70 -13.44
N GLU A 312 -2.04 -8.14 -13.61
CA GLU A 312 -1.12 -8.43 -12.52
C GLU A 312 0.29 -7.95 -12.87
N GLN A 313 1.00 -7.45 -11.87
CA GLN A 313 2.43 -7.20 -11.94
C GLN A 313 3.10 -7.49 -10.60
N ARG A 314 4.23 -8.21 -10.63
CA ARG A 314 5.00 -8.58 -9.42
C ARG A 314 4.15 -9.28 -8.33
N ASN A 315 3.24 -10.16 -8.75
CA ASN A 315 2.32 -10.88 -7.87
C ASN A 315 1.29 -9.99 -7.14
N VAL A 316 0.99 -8.82 -7.70
CA VAL A 316 -0.02 -7.88 -7.20
C VAL A 316 -1.00 -7.60 -8.32
N THR A 317 -2.28 -7.86 -8.04
CA THR A 317 -3.36 -7.65 -9.01
C THR A 317 -3.75 -6.18 -9.07
N PHE A 318 -4.20 -5.71 -10.23
CA PHE A 318 -4.59 -4.31 -10.43
C PHE A 318 -5.84 -3.95 -9.63
N THR A 319 -6.69 -4.93 -9.32
CA THR A 319 -7.76 -4.80 -8.31
C THR A 319 -7.25 -4.41 -6.92
N GLN A 320 -6.11 -4.92 -6.47
CA GLN A 320 -5.50 -4.49 -5.21
C GLN A 320 -5.05 -3.03 -5.25
N PHE A 321 -4.80 -2.52 -6.46
CA PHE A 321 -4.52 -1.12 -6.74
C PHE A 321 -5.78 -0.28 -7.08
N GLY A 322 -6.98 -0.83 -6.86
CA GLY A 322 -8.25 -0.11 -7.01
C GLY A 322 -8.86 -0.16 -8.41
N SER A 323 -8.33 -0.98 -9.32
CA SER A 323 -9.01 -1.27 -10.60
C SER A 323 -10.22 -2.17 -10.38
N GLU A 324 -11.15 -2.15 -11.33
CA GLU A 324 -12.22 -3.15 -11.39
C GLU A 324 -11.78 -4.31 -12.29
N ALA A 325 -11.92 -5.53 -11.81
CA ALA A 325 -11.74 -6.72 -12.64
C ALA A 325 -12.87 -6.84 -13.65
N LEU A 326 -12.57 -7.41 -14.82
CA LEU A 326 -13.58 -7.77 -15.79
C LEU A 326 -14.30 -9.03 -15.32
N THR A 327 -15.63 -8.97 -15.25
CA THR A 327 -16.48 -10.16 -15.15
C THR A 327 -17.41 -10.21 -16.34
N HIS A 328 -17.50 -11.37 -17.00
CA HIS A 328 -18.39 -11.56 -18.14
C HIS A 328 -19.04 -12.95 -18.08
N ASP A 329 -20.34 -13.00 -18.33
CA ASP A 329 -21.10 -14.24 -18.35
C ASP A 329 -21.49 -14.61 -19.80
N TRP A 330 -21.40 -15.89 -20.16
CA TRP A 330 -21.88 -16.41 -21.44
C TRP A 330 -22.60 -17.75 -21.29
N ASP A 331 -23.42 -18.12 -22.26
CA ASP A 331 -24.19 -19.37 -22.25
C ASP A 331 -23.59 -20.40 -23.21
N ALA A 332 -23.40 -21.63 -22.73
CA ALA A 332 -23.12 -22.80 -23.56
C ALA A 332 -24.41 -23.59 -23.79
N ARG A 333 -24.76 -23.87 -25.06
CA ARG A 333 -25.95 -24.66 -25.42
C ARG A 333 -25.57 -25.94 -26.12
N ASN A 334 -26.37 -26.98 -25.90
CA ASN A 334 -26.24 -28.20 -26.68
C ASN A 334 -26.52 -27.90 -28.16
N PRO A 335 -25.81 -28.55 -29.09
CA PRO A 335 -26.16 -28.48 -30.50
C PRO A 335 -27.61 -28.94 -30.70
N ALA A 336 -28.35 -28.26 -31.56
CA ALA A 336 -29.71 -28.67 -31.91
C ALA A 336 -29.70 -30.12 -32.43
N PRO A 337 -30.68 -30.96 -32.06
CA PRO A 337 -30.75 -32.33 -32.57
C PRO A 337 -30.79 -32.28 -34.10
N GLN A 338 -29.82 -32.94 -34.75
CA GLN A 338 -29.85 -33.12 -36.20
C GLN A 338 -31.10 -33.95 -36.52
N GLY A 339 -32.06 -33.32 -37.20
CA GLY A 339 -33.31 -33.98 -37.61
C GLY A 339 -33.01 -35.26 -38.37
N ARG A 340 -33.61 -36.37 -37.93
CA ARG A 340 -33.63 -37.64 -38.66
C ARG A 340 -34.76 -37.66 -39.67
#